data_AF-A0AAE5CQK9-F1
#
_entry.id   AF-A0AAE5CQK9-F1
#
_cell.length_a   1.000
_cell.length_b   1.000
_cell.length_c   1.000
_cell.angle_alpha   90.00
_cell.angle_beta   90.00
_cell.angle_gamma   90.00
#
_symmetry.space_group_name_H-M   'P 1'
#
loop_
_entity.id
_entity.type
_entity.pdbx_description
1 polymer ?
#
loop_
_entity_poly.entity_id
_entity_poly.type
_entity_poly.pdbx_seq_one_letter_code
_entity_poly.pdbx_strand_id
1 'polypeptide(L)'
;MDEVYWSDVGERLGLSKSAMKEINVKFGAILGVTASNRVPRDSLGAISMIVTMQEQGFSDDEITKALLEMKEGWGWPDVVLGRIEDEVASSATGEVASRTVEMPVPRVPDGSGLSWLGCLEEIVSEGRRETSVQDMILDLRREICTNTISEKEQIQRLTQVVERLISEVRDLRYALIMAASRKDRKKGLTGLSRLLNHR
;
A
#
# COMPACT_ATOMS: atom_id res chain seq x y z
N MET A 1 -23.26 -7.13 -2.27
CA MET A 1 -22.40 -6.20 -3.03
C MET A 1 -21.59 -5.44 -2.00
N ASP A 2 -20.27 -5.55 -2.06
CA ASP A 2 -19.38 -4.89 -1.10
C ASP A 2 -19.21 -3.43 -1.53
N GLU A 3 -19.97 -2.54 -0.91
CA GLU A 3 -20.03 -1.11 -1.22
C GLU A 3 -19.48 -0.29 -0.04
N VAL A 4 -18.75 0.78 -0.35
CA VAL A 4 -18.16 1.68 0.65
C VAL A 4 -18.75 3.07 0.47
N TYR A 5 -18.92 3.81 1.56
CA TYR A 5 -19.36 5.20 1.50
C TYR A 5 -18.29 6.08 0.84
N TRP A 6 -18.72 6.98 -0.03
CA TRP A 6 -17.85 7.92 -0.73
C TRP A 6 -17.02 8.79 0.23
N SER A 7 -17.59 9.15 1.39
CA SER A 7 -16.88 9.86 2.46
C SER A 7 -15.65 9.12 2.95
N ASP A 8 -15.78 7.81 3.15
CA ASP A 8 -14.74 6.97 3.76
C ASP A 8 -13.61 6.70 2.77
N VAL A 9 -13.92 6.69 1.47
CA VAL A 9 -12.94 6.62 0.39
C VAL A 9 -12.07 7.87 0.38
N GLY A 10 -12.69 9.04 0.51
CA GLY A 10 -11.97 10.31 0.61
C GLY A 10 -11.02 10.35 1.80
N GLU A 11 -11.46 9.86 2.97
CA GLU A 11 -10.63 9.80 4.17
C GLU A 11 -9.45 8.82 4.00
N ARG A 12 -9.68 7.64 3.43
CA ARG A 12 -8.63 6.64 3.17
C ARG A 12 -7.57 7.11 2.18
N LEU A 13 -7.97 7.85 1.15
CA LEU A 13 -7.07 8.36 0.12
C LEU A 13 -6.52 9.77 0.43
N GLY A 14 -6.86 10.33 1.60
CA GLY A 14 -6.40 11.68 1.99
C GLY A 14 -6.93 12.80 1.10
N LEU A 15 -8.06 12.59 0.41
CA LEU A 15 -8.59 13.52 -0.57
C LEU A 15 -9.39 14.65 0.08
N SER A 16 -9.22 15.86 -0.46
CA SER A 16 -10.05 17.00 -0.07
C SER A 16 -11.49 16.84 -0.57
N LYS A 17 -12.44 17.47 0.14
CA LYS A 17 -13.85 17.49 -0.27
C LYS A 17 -14.07 18.06 -1.68
N SER A 18 -13.24 19.03 -2.09
CA SER A 18 -13.27 19.59 -3.45
C SER A 18 -12.80 18.57 -4.48
N ALA A 19 -11.67 17.89 -4.25
CA ALA A 19 -11.16 16.86 -5.16
C ALA A 19 -12.14 15.68 -5.29
N MET A 20 -12.72 15.23 -4.18
CA MET A 20 -13.77 14.20 -4.20
C MET A 20 -15.00 14.62 -5.02
N LYS A 21 -15.41 15.88 -4.93
CA LYS A 21 -16.56 16.40 -5.69
C LYS A 21 -16.24 16.43 -7.18
N GLU A 22 -15.03 16.86 -7.53
CA GLU A 22 -14.56 16.93 -8.91
C GLU A 22 -14.47 15.53 -9.54
N ILE A 23 -13.88 14.56 -8.83
CA ILE A 23 -13.80 13.17 -9.27
C ILE A 23 -15.21 12.57 -9.46
N ASN A 24 -16.13 12.82 -8.52
CA ASN A 24 -17.50 12.30 -8.64
C ASN A 24 -18.26 12.91 -9.83
N VAL A 25 -18.10 14.22 -10.08
CA VAL A 25 -18.74 14.90 -11.21
C VAL A 25 -18.21 14.37 -12.55
N LYS A 26 -16.91 14.13 -12.67
CA LYS A 26 -16.26 13.76 -13.93
C LYS A 26 -16.30 12.25 -14.18
N PHE A 27 -16.03 11.43 -13.17
CA PHE A 27 -15.81 9.98 -13.31
C PHE A 27 -16.83 9.14 -12.53
N GLY A 28 -17.73 9.74 -11.76
CA GLY A 28 -18.66 9.01 -10.88
C GLY A 28 -19.53 7.98 -11.60
N ALA A 29 -19.94 8.28 -12.84
CA ALA A 29 -20.71 7.35 -13.67
C ALA A 29 -19.89 6.10 -14.06
N ILE A 30 -18.59 6.27 -14.35
CA ILE A 30 -17.69 5.19 -14.75
C ILE A 30 -17.34 4.30 -13.55
N LEU A 31 -17.09 4.95 -12.40
CA LEU A 31 -16.77 4.34 -11.11
C LEU A 31 -17.96 3.61 -10.47
N GLY A 32 -19.19 3.90 -10.92
CA GLY A 32 -20.41 3.31 -10.39
C GLY A 32 -20.87 3.95 -9.07
N VAL A 33 -20.60 5.24 -8.88
CA VAL A 33 -21.08 5.97 -7.71
C VAL A 33 -22.60 6.06 -7.76
N THR A 34 -23.26 5.48 -6.76
CA THR A 34 -24.73 5.43 -6.69
C THR A 34 -25.30 6.72 -6.10
N ALA A 35 -26.60 6.95 -6.31
CA ALA A 35 -27.33 8.10 -5.75
C ALA A 35 -27.31 8.14 -4.20
N SER A 36 -26.97 7.04 -3.54
CA SER A 36 -26.81 6.95 -2.09
C SER A 36 -25.38 7.29 -1.60
N ASN A 37 -24.55 7.91 -2.45
CA ASN A 37 -23.14 8.23 -2.17
C ASN A 37 -22.32 7.01 -1.76
N ARG A 38 -22.52 5.89 -2.45
CA ARG A 38 -21.74 4.67 -2.28
C ARG A 38 -21.02 4.32 -3.57
N VAL A 39 -19.88 3.69 -3.44
CA VAL A 39 -19.09 3.19 -4.57
C VAL A 39 -18.75 1.72 -4.34
N PRO A 40 -18.71 0.88 -5.40
CA PRO A 40 -18.23 -0.49 -5.29
C PRO A 40 -16.80 -0.50 -4.75
N ARG A 41 -16.50 -1.42 -3.83
CA ARG A 41 -15.17 -1.55 -3.24
C ARG A 41 -14.10 -1.91 -4.27
N ASP A 42 -14.50 -2.62 -5.32
CA ASP A 42 -13.65 -2.97 -6.45
C ASP A 42 -13.15 -1.73 -7.20
N SER A 43 -13.89 -0.62 -7.16
CA SER A 43 -13.53 0.63 -7.85
C SER A 43 -12.48 1.47 -7.11
N LEU A 44 -12.02 1.07 -5.93
CA LEU A 44 -11.08 1.88 -5.11
C LEU A 44 -9.74 2.10 -5.82
N GLY A 45 -9.19 1.06 -6.46
CA GLY A 45 -7.91 1.17 -7.17
C GLY A 45 -7.98 2.11 -8.37
N ALA A 46 -9.15 2.18 -8.99
CA ALA A 46 -9.41 3.12 -10.08
C ALA A 46 -9.44 4.57 -9.58
N ILE A 47 -9.98 4.80 -8.38
CA ILE A 47 -9.99 6.13 -7.76
C ILE A 47 -8.56 6.56 -7.40
N SER A 48 -7.75 5.64 -6.87
CA SER A 48 -6.33 5.91 -6.62
C SER A 48 -5.59 6.25 -7.92
N MET A 49 -5.85 5.51 -9.00
CA MET A 49 -5.26 5.76 -10.31
C MET A 49 -5.65 7.13 -10.88
N ILE A 50 -6.92 7.54 -10.76
CA ILE A 50 -7.37 8.88 -11.18
C ILE A 50 -6.57 9.97 -10.47
N VAL A 51 -6.41 9.85 -9.15
CA VAL A 51 -5.67 10.84 -8.34
C VAL A 51 -4.22 10.92 -8.81
N THR A 52 -3.56 9.78 -9.00
CA THR A 52 -2.17 9.74 -9.49
C THR A 52 -2.02 10.33 -10.90
N MET A 53 -2.95 10.06 -11.81
CA MET A 53 -2.91 10.62 -13.16
C MET A 53 -3.19 12.13 -13.17
N GLN A 54 -4.08 12.62 -12.29
CA GLN A 54 -4.31 14.06 -12.14
C GLN A 54 -3.05 14.77 -11.59
N GLU A 55 -2.36 14.18 -10.62
CA GLU A 55 -1.09 14.71 -10.10
C GLU A 55 0.02 14.73 -11.15
N GLN A 56 0.02 13.76 -12.07
CA GLN A 56 0.93 13.69 -13.20
C GLN A 56 0.54 14.62 -14.37
N GLY A 57 -0.58 15.34 -14.26
CA GLY A 57 -1.02 16.35 -15.23
C GLY A 57 -1.72 15.79 -16.46
N PHE A 58 -2.22 14.56 -16.42
CA PHE A 58 -3.04 14.00 -17.50
C PHE A 58 -4.39 14.72 -17.60
N SER A 59 -4.90 14.82 -18.82
CA SER A 59 -6.22 15.40 -19.08
C SER A 59 -7.34 14.45 -18.65
N ASP A 60 -8.51 15.00 -18.31
CA ASP A 60 -9.67 14.20 -17.91
C ASP A 60 -10.11 13.20 -19.00
N ASP A 61 -9.91 13.54 -20.28
CA ASP A 61 -10.24 12.68 -21.42
C ASP A 61 -9.29 11.47 -21.53
N GLU A 62 -7.99 11.68 -21.28
CA GLU A 62 -6.98 10.60 -21.23
C GLU A 62 -7.24 9.66 -20.06
N ILE A 63 -7.59 10.21 -18.90
CA ILE A 63 -7.96 9.44 -17.70
C ILE A 63 -9.22 8.62 -17.98
N THR A 64 -10.24 9.23 -18.60
CA THR A 64 -11.49 8.54 -18.97
C THR A 64 -11.22 7.35 -19.89
N LYS A 65 -10.37 7.55 -20.91
CA LYS A 65 -10.01 6.49 -21.86
C LYS A 65 -9.26 5.34 -21.16
N ALA A 66 -8.29 5.66 -20.32
CA ALA A 66 -7.53 4.66 -19.56
C ALA A 66 -8.43 3.84 -18.61
N LEU A 67 -9.40 4.49 -17.95
CA LEU A 67 -10.36 3.81 -17.07
C LEU A 67 -11.26 2.84 -17.83
N LEU A 68 -11.73 3.22 -19.03
CA LEU A 68 -12.60 2.37 -19.85
C LEU A 68 -11.85 1.15 -20.40
N GLU A 69 -10.62 1.35 -20.89
CA GLU A 69 -9.76 0.26 -21.40
C GLU A 69 -9.43 -0.76 -20.29
N MET A 70 -9.13 -0.31 -19.07
CA MET A 70 -8.87 -1.22 -17.95
C MET A 70 -10.12 -1.96 -17.46
N LYS A 71 -11.26 -1.26 -17.42
CA LYS A 71 -12.54 -1.83 -16.98
C LYS A 71 -13.03 -2.95 -17.91
N GLU A 72 -12.85 -2.81 -19.23
CA GLU A 72 -13.26 -3.83 -20.21
C GLU A 72 -12.31 -5.03 -20.28
N GLY A 73 -11.02 -4.84 -19.99
CA GLY A 73 -10.02 -5.92 -20.13
C GLY A 73 -9.90 -6.85 -18.93
N TRP A 74 -9.73 -6.31 -17.72
CA TRP A 74 -9.22 -7.09 -16.56
C TRP A 74 -9.93 -6.78 -15.24
N GLY A 75 -10.84 -5.80 -15.23
CA GLY A 75 -11.41 -5.25 -14.01
C GLY A 75 -10.54 -4.13 -13.43
N TRP A 76 -10.91 -3.62 -12.26
CA TRP A 76 -10.23 -2.48 -11.66
C TRP A 76 -8.84 -2.85 -11.09
N PRO A 77 -7.89 -1.90 -11.03
CA PRO A 77 -6.49 -2.18 -10.65
C PRO A 77 -6.29 -2.93 -9.33
N ASP A 78 -7.06 -2.61 -8.28
CA ASP A 78 -6.98 -3.30 -6.99
C ASP A 78 -7.47 -4.75 -7.08
N VAL A 79 -8.43 -5.03 -7.97
CA VAL A 79 -8.92 -6.39 -8.22
C VAL A 79 -7.86 -7.20 -8.97
N VAL A 80 -7.06 -6.58 -9.82
CA VAL A 80 -5.94 -7.24 -10.52
C VAL A 80 -4.80 -7.52 -9.54
N LEU A 81 -4.43 -6.57 -8.69
CA LEU A 81 -3.40 -6.78 -7.66
C LEU A 81 -3.84 -7.82 -6.63
N GLY A 82 -5.08 -7.77 -6.16
CA GLY A 82 -5.65 -8.78 -5.27
C GLY A 82 -5.72 -10.17 -5.90
N ARG A 83 -6.07 -10.27 -7.19
CA ARG A 83 -6.03 -11.55 -7.93
C ARG A 83 -4.63 -12.09 -8.11
N ILE A 84 -3.65 -11.23 -8.38
CA ILE A 84 -2.24 -11.65 -8.49
C ILE A 84 -1.72 -12.07 -7.11
N GLU A 85 -2.06 -11.35 -6.04
CA GLU A 85 -1.71 -11.76 -4.67
C GLU A 85 -2.38 -13.09 -4.29
N ASP A 86 -3.65 -13.30 -4.64
CA ASP A 86 -4.38 -14.54 -4.39
C ASP A 86 -3.91 -15.70 -5.29
N GLU A 87 -3.54 -15.45 -6.55
CA GLU A 87 -2.95 -16.45 -7.46
C GLU A 87 -1.50 -16.78 -7.08
N VAL A 88 -0.73 -15.81 -6.60
CA VAL A 88 0.63 -16.04 -6.08
C VAL A 88 0.57 -16.76 -4.74
N ALA A 89 -0.39 -16.46 -3.87
CA ALA A 89 -0.61 -17.19 -2.62
C ALA A 89 -1.12 -18.62 -2.86
N SER A 90 -2.00 -18.81 -3.85
CA SER A 90 -2.52 -20.13 -4.24
C SER A 90 -1.49 -20.97 -5.00
N SER A 91 -0.63 -20.34 -5.80
CA SER A 91 0.48 -21.03 -6.49
C SER A 91 1.62 -21.36 -5.51
N ALA A 92 1.87 -20.52 -4.50
CA ALA A 92 2.86 -20.78 -3.46
C ALA A 92 2.45 -21.90 -2.48
N THR A 93 1.18 -22.30 -2.46
CA THR A 93 0.68 -23.43 -1.64
C THR A 93 0.33 -24.68 -2.46
N GLY A 94 0.31 -24.60 -3.81
CA GLY A 94 -0.06 -25.69 -4.71
C GLY A 94 1.08 -26.45 -5.41
N GLU A 95 2.26 -25.84 -5.59
CA GLU A 95 3.36 -26.46 -6.37
C GLU A 95 4.47 -27.07 -5.50
N VAL A 96 4.12 -27.99 -4.60
CA VAL A 96 5.11 -28.96 -4.05
C VAL A 96 4.66 -30.42 -4.23
N ALA A 97 3.50 -30.67 -4.84
CA ALA A 97 3.00 -32.02 -5.05
C ALA A 97 2.86 -32.37 -6.54
N SER A 98 3.96 -32.92 -7.08
CA SER A 98 4.00 -33.87 -8.22
C SER A 98 3.90 -33.27 -9.63
N ARG A 99 5.02 -33.27 -10.37
CA ARG A 99 5.24 -34.26 -11.45
C ARG A 99 6.68 -34.24 -11.97
N THR A 100 7.25 -35.43 -12.00
CA THR A 100 8.55 -35.85 -12.49
C THR A 100 8.90 -35.26 -13.86
N VAL A 101 9.98 -34.49 -13.94
CA VAL A 101 10.64 -34.13 -15.20
C VAL A 101 11.56 -35.30 -15.57
N GLU A 102 11.32 -35.88 -16.73
CA GLU A 102 12.18 -36.88 -17.35
C GLU A 102 13.61 -36.34 -17.45
N MET A 103 14.57 -37.02 -16.84
CA MET A 103 15.99 -36.78 -17.10
C MET A 103 16.30 -37.15 -18.56
N PRO A 104 16.90 -36.25 -19.36
CA PRO A 104 17.60 -36.68 -20.54
C PRO A 104 18.89 -37.37 -20.09
N VAL A 105 19.01 -38.66 -20.42
CA VAL A 105 20.25 -39.45 -20.30
C VAL A 105 21.40 -38.64 -20.91
N PRO A 106 22.49 -38.32 -20.17
CA PRO A 106 23.62 -37.62 -20.77
C PRO A 106 24.32 -38.61 -21.70
N ARG A 107 24.36 -38.30 -22.99
CA ARG A 107 25.26 -38.97 -23.93
C ARG A 107 26.69 -38.72 -23.48
N VAL A 108 27.41 -39.80 -23.18
CA VAL A 108 28.86 -39.81 -22.95
C VAL A 108 29.55 -39.30 -24.23
N PRO A 109 30.36 -38.24 -24.19
CA PRO A 109 31.37 -38.03 -25.21
C PRO A 109 32.61 -38.85 -24.85
N ASP A 110 33.05 -39.65 -25.82
CA ASP A 110 34.28 -40.41 -25.74
C ASP A 110 35.51 -39.53 -25.46
N GLY A 111 36.34 -40.01 -24.52
CA GLY A 111 37.80 -39.89 -24.57
C GLY A 111 38.43 -38.49 -24.52
N SER A 112 38.76 -38.02 -23.32
CA SER A 112 40.15 -37.66 -22.93
C SER A 112 40.17 -37.21 -21.46
N GLY A 113 41.26 -37.53 -20.76
CA GLY A 113 41.35 -37.49 -19.30
C GLY A 113 41.22 -36.10 -18.67
N LEU A 114 40.00 -35.71 -18.33
CA LEU A 114 39.72 -34.63 -17.38
C LEU A 114 39.27 -35.25 -16.05
N SER A 115 40.00 -34.89 -15.00
CA SER A 115 39.83 -35.37 -13.64
C SER A 115 38.39 -35.12 -13.15
N TRP A 116 37.60 -36.18 -13.01
CA TRP A 116 36.26 -36.14 -12.43
C TRP A 116 36.20 -35.49 -11.04
N LEU A 117 37.32 -35.48 -10.32
CA LEU A 117 37.47 -34.81 -9.02
C LEU A 117 37.41 -33.28 -9.15
N GLY A 118 37.91 -32.70 -10.24
CA GLY A 118 37.88 -31.25 -10.47
C GLY A 118 36.47 -30.72 -10.78
N CYS A 119 35.70 -31.44 -11.60
CA CYS A 119 34.30 -31.07 -11.87
C CYS A 119 33.41 -31.23 -10.63
N LEU A 120 33.68 -32.22 -9.77
CA LEU A 120 32.97 -32.37 -8.49
C LEU A 120 33.31 -31.26 -7.49
N GLU A 121 34.58 -30.81 -7.43
CA GLU A 121 34.98 -29.65 -6.62
C GLU A 121 34.35 -28.35 -7.11
N GLU A 122 34.22 -28.18 -8.42
CA GLU A 122 33.57 -27.00 -9.02
C GLU A 122 32.07 -26.97 -8.70
N ILE A 123 31.35 -28.09 -8.85
CA ILE A 123 29.91 -28.21 -8.50
C ILE A 123 29.67 -28.05 -6.99
N VAL A 124 30.54 -28.59 -6.14
CA VAL A 124 30.46 -28.41 -4.67
C VAL A 124 30.78 -26.97 -4.27
N SER A 125 31.70 -26.31 -4.99
CA SER A 125 32.02 -24.90 -4.78
C SER A 125 30.91 -23.98 -5.29
N GLU A 126 30.27 -24.31 -6.41
CA GLU A 126 29.08 -23.63 -6.94
C GLU A 126 27.91 -23.77 -5.97
N GLY A 127 27.61 -24.98 -5.49
CA GLY A 127 26.56 -25.23 -4.50
C GLY A 127 26.83 -24.57 -3.14
N ARG A 128 28.10 -24.43 -2.73
CA ARG A 128 28.48 -23.63 -1.56
C ARG A 128 28.30 -22.12 -1.77
N ARG A 129 28.57 -21.61 -2.97
CA ARG A 129 28.32 -20.20 -3.31
C ARG A 129 26.83 -19.91 -3.39
N GLU A 130 26.04 -20.80 -3.99
CA GLU A 130 24.58 -20.66 -4.07
C GLU A 130 23.93 -20.68 -2.69
N THR A 131 24.34 -21.60 -1.81
CA THR A 131 23.88 -21.62 -0.41
C THR A 131 24.33 -20.37 0.35
N SER A 132 25.56 -19.90 0.16
CA SER A 132 26.03 -18.64 0.75
C SER A 132 25.27 -17.40 0.24
N VAL A 133 24.89 -17.35 -1.04
CA VAL A 133 24.08 -16.26 -1.60
C VAL A 133 22.65 -16.35 -1.10
N GLN A 134 22.08 -17.55 -0.98
CA GLN A 134 20.77 -17.76 -0.38
C GLN A 134 20.73 -17.31 1.08
N ASP A 135 21.76 -17.61 1.87
CA ASP A 135 21.89 -17.16 3.25
C ASP A 135 21.97 -15.62 3.33
N MET A 136 22.78 -14.98 2.48
CA MET A 136 22.83 -13.52 2.39
C MET A 136 21.47 -12.91 1.99
N ILE A 137 20.72 -13.55 1.09
CA ILE A 137 19.37 -13.10 0.70
C ILE A 137 18.40 -13.22 1.89
N LEU A 138 18.48 -14.29 2.68
CA LEU A 138 17.65 -14.47 3.86
C LEU A 138 17.98 -13.44 4.95
N ASP A 139 19.26 -13.13 5.16
CA ASP A 139 19.69 -12.10 6.10
C ASP A 139 19.22 -10.71 5.66
N LEU A 140 19.38 -10.37 4.39
CA LEU A 140 18.86 -9.10 3.83
C LEU A 140 17.33 -9.01 3.97
N ARG A 141 16.60 -10.09 3.68
CA ARG A 141 15.14 -10.14 3.86
C ARG A 141 14.76 -9.91 5.31
N ARG A 142 15.47 -10.55 6.25
CA ARG A 142 15.25 -10.37 7.68
C ARG A 142 15.52 -8.92 8.10
N GLU A 143 16.64 -8.34 7.66
CA GLU A 143 17.03 -6.96 7.97
C GLU A 143 16.00 -5.95 7.44
N ILE A 144 15.58 -6.11 6.18
CA ILE A 144 14.53 -5.28 5.56
C ILE A 144 13.23 -5.38 6.36
N CYS A 145 12.80 -6.59 6.72
CA CYS A 145 11.60 -6.79 7.53
C CYS A 145 11.72 -6.11 8.90
N THR A 146 12.84 -6.27 9.61
CA THR A 146 13.03 -5.66 10.93
C THR A 146 13.05 -4.13 10.86
N ASN A 147 13.74 -3.57 9.85
CA ASN A 147 13.81 -2.13 9.64
C ASN A 147 12.44 -1.57 9.29
N THR A 148 11.70 -2.25 8.40
CA THR A 148 10.34 -1.83 8.01
C THR A 148 9.37 -1.87 9.19
N ILE A 149 9.46 -2.86 10.08
CA ILE A 149 8.64 -2.92 11.30
C ILE A 149 8.99 -1.76 12.23
N SER A 150 10.29 -1.50 12.45
CA SER A 150 10.76 -0.38 13.28
C SER A 150 10.29 0.98 12.74
N GLU A 151 10.40 1.19 11.42
CA GLU A 151 9.93 2.41 10.76
C GLU A 151 8.41 2.59 10.90
N LYS A 152 7.64 1.51 10.70
CA LYS A 152 6.18 1.54 10.91
C LYS A 152 5.81 1.91 12.34
N GLU A 153 6.52 1.39 13.34
CA GLU A 153 6.31 1.78 14.74
C GLU A 153 6.63 3.25 14.99
N GLN A 154 7.73 3.76 14.41
CA GLN A 154 8.10 5.18 14.54
C GLN A 154 7.05 6.09 13.90
N ILE A 155 6.55 5.73 12.71
CA ILE A 155 5.47 6.46 12.04
C ILE A 155 4.21 6.46 12.91
N GLN A 156 3.82 5.31 13.47
CA GLN A 156 2.65 5.23 14.35
C GLN A 156 2.79 6.11 15.60
N ARG A 157 3.95 6.10 16.25
CA ARG A 157 4.22 6.96 17.41
C ARG A 157 4.16 8.44 17.03
N LEU A 158 4.72 8.81 15.88
CA LEU A 158 4.66 10.17 15.37
C LEU A 158 3.22 10.60 15.08
N THR A 159 2.43 9.75 14.43
CA THR A 159 1.00 9.99 14.18
C THR A 159 0.23 10.26 15.46
N GLN A 160 0.44 9.44 16.51
CA GLN A 160 -0.20 9.65 17.81
C GLN A 160 0.18 11.00 18.45
N VAL A 161 1.45 11.40 18.36
CA VAL A 161 1.92 12.71 18.85
C VAL A 161 1.27 13.85 18.06
N VAL A 162 1.16 13.72 16.74
CA VAL A 162 0.51 14.72 15.87
C VAL A 162 -0.98 14.83 16.17
N GLU A 163 -1.70 13.72 16.31
CA GLU A 163 -3.12 13.71 16.68
C GLU A 163 -3.36 14.38 18.04
N ARG A 164 -2.49 14.09 19.02
CA ARG A 164 -2.52 14.74 20.33
C ARG A 164 -2.28 16.24 20.20
N LEU A 165 -1.27 16.66 19.45
CA LEU A 165 -0.97 18.08 19.21
C LEU A 165 -2.16 18.80 18.55
N ILE A 166 -2.80 18.18 17.56
CA ILE A 166 -3.99 18.72 16.89
C ILE A 166 -5.11 18.96 17.91
N SER A 167 -5.36 17.99 18.80
CA SER A 167 -6.37 18.13 19.85
C SER A 167 -6.04 19.26 20.83
N GLU A 168 -4.80 19.36 21.27
CA GLU A 168 -4.34 20.40 22.21
C GLU A 168 -4.42 21.81 21.58
N VAL A 169 -4.01 21.96 20.32
CA VAL A 169 -4.12 23.23 19.57
C VAL A 169 -5.58 23.64 19.40
N ARG A 170 -6.46 22.67 19.08
CA ARG A 170 -7.90 22.93 18.97
C ARG A 170 -8.48 23.41 20.30
N ASP A 171 -8.13 22.75 21.40
CA ASP A 171 -8.62 23.10 22.73
C ASP A 171 -8.09 24.46 23.19
N LEU A 172 -6.82 24.77 22.90
CA LEU A 172 -6.22 26.09 23.12
C LEU A 172 -6.96 27.17 22.33
N ARG A 173 -7.28 26.91 21.05
CA ARG A 173 -8.06 27.84 20.22
C ARG A 173 -9.43 28.11 20.83
N TYR A 174 -10.16 27.07 21.26
CA TYR A 174 -11.46 27.26 21.93
C TYR A 174 -11.34 28.03 23.24
N ALA A 175 -10.33 27.73 24.05
CA ALA A 175 -10.08 28.43 25.29
C ALA A 175 -9.75 29.92 25.07
N LEU A 176 -8.95 30.24 24.03
CA LEU A 176 -8.68 31.62 23.59
C LEU A 176 -9.95 32.35 23.16
N ILE A 177 -10.78 31.73 22.31
CA ILE A 177 -12.06 32.31 21.87
C ILE A 177 -12.97 32.60 23.07
N MET A 178 -13.08 31.64 24.00
CA MET A 178 -13.85 31.84 25.24
C MET A 178 -13.25 32.94 26.12
N ALA A 179 -11.92 33.04 26.21
CA ALA A 179 -11.24 34.07 27.00
C ALA A 179 -11.44 35.48 26.42
N ALA A 180 -11.59 35.59 25.09
CA ALA A 180 -11.89 36.85 24.41
C ALA A 180 -13.37 37.27 24.57
N SER A 181 -14.28 36.34 24.86
CA SER A 181 -15.70 36.63 25.07
C SER A 181 -15.96 37.25 26.44
N ARG A 182 -16.73 38.36 26.50
CA ARG A 182 -17.14 38.98 27.78
C ARG A 182 -17.97 38.03 28.65
N LYS A 183 -18.75 37.13 28.05
CA LYS A 183 -19.67 36.22 28.76
C LYS A 183 -18.95 35.02 29.38
N ASP A 184 -17.98 34.46 28.69
CA ASP A 184 -17.30 33.21 29.08
C ASP A 184 -15.81 33.40 29.42
N ARG A 185 -15.34 34.64 29.56
CA ARG A 185 -13.94 35.00 29.83
C ARG A 185 -13.29 34.17 30.93
N LYS A 186 -13.98 34.00 32.06
CA LYS A 186 -13.47 33.26 33.22
C LYS A 186 -13.28 31.78 32.90
N LYS A 187 -14.18 31.17 32.13
CA LYS A 187 -14.07 29.77 31.68
C LYS A 187 -12.92 29.61 30.70
N GLY A 188 -12.78 30.52 29.74
CA GLY A 188 -11.66 30.53 28.79
C GLY A 188 -10.31 30.65 29.48
N LEU A 189 -10.14 31.61 30.40
CA LEU A 189 -8.89 31.76 31.17
C LEU A 189 -8.58 30.53 32.04
N THR A 190 -9.59 29.90 32.64
CA THR A 190 -9.41 28.66 33.40
C THR A 190 -8.99 27.50 32.49
N GLY A 191 -9.58 27.40 31.30
CA GLY A 191 -9.21 26.41 30.28
C GLY A 191 -7.77 26.60 29.79
N LEU A 192 -7.36 27.84 29.50
CA LEU A 192 -5.98 28.17 29.13
C LEU A 192 -4.99 27.81 30.23
N SER A 193 -5.29 28.17 31.48
CA SER A 193 -4.46 27.80 32.63
C SER A 193 -4.29 26.29 32.75
N ARG A 194 -5.36 25.51 32.57
CA ARG A 194 -5.29 24.05 32.62
C ARG A 194 -4.44 23.46 31.49
N LEU A 195 -4.61 23.96 30.26
CA LEU A 195 -3.89 23.47 29.08
C LEU A 195 -2.40 23.83 29.12
N LEU A 196 -2.04 25.00 29.66
CA LEU A 196 -0.65 25.45 29.74
C LEU A 196 0.10 24.89 30.95
N ASN A 197 -0.60 24.57 32.04
CA ASN A 197 0.00 24.07 33.28
C ASN A 197 -0.02 22.54 33.41
N HIS A 198 -0.71 21.80 32.53
CA HIS A 198 -0.51 20.37 32.40
C HIS A 198 0.77 20.10 31.60
N ARG A 199 1.91 20.23 32.26
CA ARG A 199 3.16 19.55 31.90
C ARG A 199 3.51 18.56 33.00
#